data_AF-A0A938NU72-F1
#
_entry.id   AF-A0A938NU72-F1
#
_cell.length_a   1.000
_cell.length_b   1.000
_cell.length_c   1.000
_cell.angle_alpha   90.00
_cell.angle_beta   90.00
_cell.angle_gamma   90.00
#
_symmetry.space_group_name_H-M   'P 1'
#
loop_
_entity.id
_entity.type
_entity.pdbx_description
1 polymer ?
#
loop_
_entity_poly.entity_id
_entity_poly.type
_entity_poly.pdbx_seq_one_letter_code
_entity_poly.pdbx_strand_id
1 'polypeptide(L)'
;PTVRPPRLGGNQRIGVFATRSPFRPNPIGLSVVELKRVHGTRLELAGGDFLDGTPVLDIKPYIPYADSISTAHGAFAHDAPEPEYTLAFRPEAEAIFQTLEPRHQQLIRDMLRYNPRPAYQAADPDRRYGTTVFHLEIQWRQFENTVIVEAIHDAPKISQGLRNA
;
A
#
# COMPACT_ATOMS: atom_id res chain seq x y z
N PRO A 1 17.25 8.04 15.78
CA PRO A 1 17.08 6.84 14.92
C PRO A 1 16.93 7.26 13.45
N THR A 2 17.35 6.42 12.50
CA THR A 2 17.28 6.69 11.04
C THR A 2 16.70 5.50 10.29
N VAL A 3 16.06 5.77 9.15
CA VAL A 3 15.36 4.79 8.29
C VAL A 3 15.82 4.94 6.84
N ARG A 4 15.43 3.98 5.98
CA ARG A 4 15.71 3.98 4.53
C ARG A 4 14.40 4.13 3.74
N PRO A 5 13.98 5.36 3.39
CA PRO A 5 12.77 5.57 2.61
C PRO A 5 12.88 4.97 1.21
N PRO A 6 11.83 4.29 0.69
CA PRO A 6 11.84 3.76 -0.67
C PRO A 6 12.11 4.83 -1.75
N ARG A 7 11.56 6.04 -1.57
CA ARG A 7 11.73 7.16 -2.52
C ARG A 7 13.15 7.72 -2.62
N LEU A 8 14.04 7.37 -1.69
CA LEU A 8 15.47 7.69 -1.76
C LEU A 8 16.31 6.50 -2.27
N GLY A 9 15.71 5.67 -3.12
CA GLY A 9 16.34 4.47 -3.68
C GLY A 9 16.63 3.37 -2.66
N GLY A 10 16.06 3.44 -1.45
CA GLY A 10 16.19 2.42 -0.41
C GLY A 10 17.59 2.27 0.23
N ASN A 11 18.60 2.99 -0.25
CA ASN A 11 19.98 2.89 0.24
C ASN A 11 20.43 4.11 1.06
N GLN A 12 19.84 5.28 0.82
CA GLN A 12 20.10 6.47 1.63
C GLN A 12 19.34 6.40 2.96
N ARG A 13 20.03 6.74 4.06
CA ARG A 13 19.43 6.84 5.39
C ARG A 13 19.13 8.30 5.74
N ILE A 14 17.96 8.54 6.34
CA ILE A 14 17.59 9.84 6.90
C ILE A 14 16.94 9.69 8.28
N GLY A 15 16.96 10.77 9.07
CA GLY A 15 16.38 10.78 10.41
C GLY A 15 14.87 10.50 10.39
N VAL A 16 14.36 9.73 11.36
CA VAL A 16 12.94 9.33 11.40
C VAL A 16 11.96 10.51 11.36
N PHE A 17 12.33 11.65 11.95
CA PHE A 17 11.48 12.85 12.01
C PHE A 17 11.38 13.59 10.68
N ALA A 18 12.31 13.34 9.75
CA ALA A 18 12.22 13.80 8.36
C ALA A 18 11.37 12.83 7.50
N THR A 19 10.69 11.85 8.11
CA THR A 19 9.93 10.80 7.41
C THR A 19 8.59 10.52 8.05
N ARG A 20 7.74 9.77 7.33
CA ARG A 20 6.53 9.13 7.86
C ARG A 20 6.73 7.64 8.16
N SER A 21 7.94 7.21 8.51
CA SER A 21 8.19 5.80 8.83
C SER A 21 7.40 5.35 10.08
N PRO A 22 6.84 4.12 10.08
CA PRO A 22 6.21 3.54 11.27
C PRO A 22 7.23 3.21 12.37
N PHE A 23 8.51 3.06 12.03
CA PHE A 23 9.60 2.81 12.98
C PHE A 23 10.05 4.12 13.66
N ARG A 24 9.25 4.58 14.63
CA ARG A 24 9.45 5.84 15.36
C ARG A 24 9.25 5.65 16.87
N PRO A 25 9.83 6.51 17.73
CA PRO A 25 9.76 6.36 19.19
C PRO A 25 8.32 6.24 19.72
N ASN A 26 7.41 7.02 19.15
CA ASN A 26 5.97 6.91 19.39
C ASN A 26 5.31 6.46 18.07
N PRO A 27 4.86 5.19 17.94
CA PRO A 27 4.35 4.62 16.70
C PRO A 27 2.92 5.10 16.38
N ILE A 28 2.77 6.42 16.24
CA ILE A 28 1.51 7.09 15.90
C ILE A 28 1.54 7.46 14.42
N GLY A 29 0.61 6.88 13.67
CA GLY A 29 0.28 7.23 12.29
C GLY A 29 -0.76 8.35 12.23
N LEU A 30 -0.79 9.06 11.10
CA LEU A 30 -1.80 10.09 10.81
C LEU A 30 -2.32 9.87 9.41
N SER A 31 -3.62 9.67 9.28
CA SER A 31 -4.32 9.47 8.01
C SER A 31 -5.41 10.51 7.88
N VAL A 32 -5.43 11.23 6.76
CA VAL A 32 -6.56 12.07 6.35
C VAL A 32 -7.41 11.21 5.44
N VAL A 33 -8.67 10.99 5.82
CA VAL A 33 -9.59 10.06 5.16
C VAL A 33 -10.88 10.76 4.80
N GLU A 34 -11.55 10.27 3.77
CA GLU A 34 -12.88 10.73 3.41
C GLU A 34 -13.93 9.99 4.25
N LEU A 35 -14.80 10.74 4.93
CA LEU A 35 -15.96 10.18 5.62
C LEU A 35 -17.09 9.94 4.63
N LYS A 36 -17.43 8.67 4.38
CA LYS A 36 -18.54 8.28 3.49
C LYS A 36 -19.87 8.25 4.22
N ARG A 37 -19.92 7.61 5.40
CA ARG A 37 -21.14 7.47 6.22
C ARG A 37 -20.84 7.32 7.71
N VAL A 38 -21.84 7.64 8.53
CA VAL A 38 -21.85 7.43 9.97
C VAL A 38 -22.99 6.48 10.33
N HIS A 39 -22.68 5.39 11.02
CA HIS A 39 -23.62 4.37 11.49
C HIS A 39 -23.51 4.22 13.01
N GLY A 40 -24.17 5.11 13.75
CA GLY A 40 -24.03 5.17 15.21
C GLY A 40 -22.57 5.44 15.60
N THR A 41 -21.91 4.45 16.20
CA THR A 41 -20.50 4.52 16.60
C THR A 41 -19.53 3.97 15.54
N ARG A 42 -20.01 3.61 14.35
CA ARG A 42 -19.19 3.13 13.23
C ARG A 42 -19.06 4.18 12.14
N LEU A 43 -17.86 4.33 11.58
CA LEU A 43 -17.58 5.24 10.46
C LEU A 43 -17.22 4.41 9.22
N GLU A 44 -17.88 4.71 8.10
CA GLU A 44 -17.49 4.21 6.78
C GLU A 44 -16.54 5.24 6.16
N LEU A 45 -15.30 4.83 5.89
CA LEU A 45 -14.20 5.71 5.49
C LEU A 45 -13.59 5.27 4.14
N ALA A 46 -12.97 6.19 3.41
CA ALA A 46 -12.18 5.91 2.22
C ALA A 46 -10.80 6.59 2.26
N GLY A 47 -9.81 5.99 1.60
CA GLY A 47 -8.46 6.55 1.46
C GLY A 47 -7.53 6.35 2.66
N GLY A 48 -7.84 5.43 3.58
CA GLY A 48 -6.95 5.08 4.70
C GLY A 48 -5.74 4.25 4.28
N ASP A 49 -4.63 4.39 5.03
CA ASP A 49 -3.34 3.73 4.81
C ASP A 49 -2.91 2.83 5.98
N PHE A 50 -3.89 2.29 6.71
CA PHE A 50 -3.69 1.45 7.89
C PHE A 50 -4.21 0.02 7.67
N LEU A 51 -3.64 -0.94 8.42
CA LEU A 51 -4.02 -2.34 8.36
C LEU A 51 -5.31 -2.60 9.15
N ASP A 52 -6.00 -3.68 8.81
CA ASP A 52 -7.13 -4.16 9.61
C ASP A 52 -6.69 -4.43 11.06
N GLY A 53 -7.56 -4.06 12.01
CA GLY A 53 -7.27 -4.14 13.45
C GLY A 53 -6.32 -3.06 14.01
N THR A 54 -5.87 -2.08 13.20
CA THR A 54 -5.06 -0.96 13.71
C THR A 54 -5.85 -0.16 14.77
N PRO A 55 -5.31 0.02 16.00
CA PRO A 55 -6.00 0.78 17.04
C PRO A 55 -6.17 2.26 16.67
N VAL A 56 -7.37 2.81 16.87
CA VAL A 56 -7.66 4.23 16.69
C VAL A 56 -7.45 4.95 18.02
N LEU A 57 -6.59 5.97 18.02
CA LEU A 57 -6.29 6.76 19.22
C LEU A 57 -7.18 8.00 19.34
N ASP A 58 -7.55 8.63 18.21
CA ASP A 58 -8.24 9.91 18.16
C ASP A 58 -8.92 10.09 16.80
N ILE A 59 -9.99 10.90 16.76
CA ILE A 59 -10.74 11.24 15.54
C ILE A 59 -11.05 12.74 15.60
N LYS A 60 -10.63 13.48 14.57
CA LYS A 60 -10.88 14.93 14.45
C LYS A 60 -11.38 15.27 13.06
N PRO A 61 -12.26 16.29 12.92
CA PRO A 61 -12.63 16.80 11.61
C PRO A 61 -11.41 17.44 10.94
N TYR A 62 -11.25 17.20 9.64
CA TYR A 62 -10.32 17.96 8.81
C TYR A 62 -10.91 19.34 8.52
N ILE A 63 -10.19 20.40 8.89
CA ILE A 63 -10.60 21.79 8.77
C ILE A 63 -9.71 22.46 7.71
N PRO A 64 -10.19 22.64 6.46
CA PRO A 64 -9.33 23.06 5.36
C PRO A 64 -8.54 24.35 5.59
N TYR A 65 -9.11 25.36 6.28
CA TYR A 65 -8.41 26.61 6.53
C TYR A 65 -7.28 26.49 7.57
N ALA A 66 -7.31 25.46 8.41
CA ALA A 66 -6.35 25.26 9.50
C ALA A 66 -5.33 24.16 9.17
N ASP A 67 -5.78 23.10 8.49
CA ASP A 67 -4.98 21.90 8.25
C ASP A 67 -4.32 21.89 6.86
N SER A 68 -4.83 22.67 5.90
CA SER A 68 -4.29 22.73 4.53
C SER A 68 -3.17 23.76 4.41
N ILE A 69 -1.99 23.32 3.99
CA ILE A 69 -0.86 24.18 3.65
C ILE A 69 -0.56 24.01 2.16
N SER A 70 -1.22 24.81 1.31
CA SER A 70 -1.11 24.71 -0.16
C SER A 70 0.28 25.01 -0.71
N THR A 71 1.13 25.69 0.07
CA THR A 71 2.52 26.03 -0.27
C THR A 71 3.55 25.03 0.28
N ALA A 72 3.11 23.91 0.85
CA ALA A 72 4.03 22.90 1.38
C ALA A 72 4.85 22.24 0.26
N HIS A 73 6.15 22.06 0.50
CA HIS A 73 7.06 21.41 -0.43
C HIS A 73 7.68 20.15 0.21
N GLY A 74 7.70 19.04 -0.53
CA GLY A 74 8.27 17.77 -0.09
C GLY A 74 9.62 17.51 -0.74
N ALA A 75 10.70 17.45 0.04
CA ALA A 75 12.07 17.36 -0.49
C ALA A 75 12.37 16.12 -1.35
N PHE A 76 11.69 14.99 -1.13
CA PHE A 76 11.88 13.71 -1.86
C PHE A 76 10.56 12.97 -2.12
N ALA A 77 9.44 13.66 -1.95
CA ALA A 77 8.11 13.10 -1.96
C ALA A 77 7.09 14.15 -2.45
N HIS A 78 7.49 14.95 -3.43
CA HIS A 78 6.70 16.08 -3.91
C HIS A 78 5.47 15.61 -4.69
N ASP A 79 5.69 14.76 -5.69
CA ASP A 79 4.64 14.30 -6.58
C ASP A 79 4.06 12.96 -6.11
N ALA A 80 2.79 12.74 -6.44
CA ALA A 80 2.20 11.42 -6.38
C ALA A 80 2.95 10.52 -7.37
N PRO A 81 3.20 9.24 -7.03
CA PRO A 81 3.70 8.31 -8.02
C PRO A 81 2.66 8.20 -9.14
N GLU A 82 3.11 8.00 -10.37
CA GLU A 82 2.26 7.62 -11.48
C GLU A 82 2.29 6.09 -11.64
N PRO A 83 1.19 5.45 -12.06
CA PRO A 83 1.18 4.03 -12.36
C PRO A 83 1.99 3.75 -13.63
N GLU A 84 3.26 3.40 -13.47
CA GLU A 84 4.22 3.22 -14.57
C GLU A 84 4.05 1.89 -15.32
N TYR A 85 3.48 0.86 -14.68
CA TYR A 85 3.51 -0.51 -15.22
C TYR A 85 2.24 -0.91 -15.96
N THR A 86 2.41 -1.64 -17.05
CA THR A 86 1.32 -2.35 -17.73
C THR A 86 1.07 -3.69 -17.04
N LEU A 87 -0.18 -4.17 -17.09
CA LEU A 87 -0.54 -5.46 -16.51
C LEU A 87 -0.83 -6.47 -17.61
N ALA A 88 -0.25 -7.66 -17.46
CA ALA A 88 -0.63 -8.84 -18.20
C ALA A 88 -1.00 -9.96 -17.22
N PHE A 89 -1.91 -10.84 -17.64
CA PHE A 89 -2.35 -11.95 -16.82
C PHE A 89 -2.08 -13.27 -17.56
N ARG A 90 -1.69 -14.31 -16.82
CA ARG A 90 -1.78 -15.68 -17.33
C ARG A 90 -3.27 -16.08 -17.43
N PRO A 91 -3.66 -16.94 -18.38
CA PRO A 91 -5.08 -17.30 -18.58
C PRO A 91 -5.79 -17.77 -17.31
N GLU A 92 -5.12 -18.59 -16.48
CA GLU A 92 -5.68 -19.09 -15.22
C GLU A 92 -5.88 -17.96 -14.19
N ALA A 93 -4.89 -17.08 -14.05
CA ALA A 93 -4.98 -15.92 -13.16
C ALA A 93 -6.05 -14.93 -13.63
N GLU A 94 -6.18 -14.72 -14.95
CA GLU A 94 -7.20 -13.85 -15.53
C GLU A 94 -8.60 -14.40 -15.27
N ALA A 95 -8.82 -15.70 -15.44
CA ALA A 95 -10.10 -16.34 -15.16
C ALA A 95 -10.56 -16.07 -13.73
N ILE A 96 -9.67 -16.23 -12.74
CA ILE A 96 -9.96 -15.94 -11.32
C ILE A 96 -10.19 -14.44 -11.13
N PHE A 97 -9.31 -13.59 -11.66
CA PHE A 97 -9.39 -12.14 -11.54
C PHE A 97 -10.76 -11.60 -11.99
N GLN A 98 -11.28 -12.11 -13.11
CA GLN A 98 -12.56 -11.68 -13.68
C GLN A 98 -13.78 -12.07 -12.81
N THR A 99 -13.65 -13.07 -11.93
CA THR A 99 -14.71 -13.43 -10.97
C THR A 99 -14.77 -12.52 -9.74
N LEU A 100 -13.73 -11.71 -9.50
CA LEU A 100 -13.67 -10.84 -8.33
C LEU A 100 -14.64 -9.65 -8.47
N GLU A 101 -15.10 -9.14 -7.33
CA GLU A 101 -15.89 -7.89 -7.33
C GLU A 101 -15.11 -6.73 -7.99
N PRO A 102 -15.79 -5.81 -8.69
CA PRO A 102 -15.13 -4.71 -9.42
C PRO A 102 -14.17 -3.88 -8.56
N ARG A 103 -14.51 -3.65 -7.29
CA ARG A 103 -13.64 -2.92 -6.35
C ARG A 103 -12.34 -3.67 -6.03
N HIS A 104 -12.38 -5.00 -5.93
CA HIS A 104 -11.20 -5.82 -5.68
C HIS A 104 -10.32 -5.87 -6.92
N GLN A 105 -10.95 -6.00 -8.10
CA GLN A 105 -10.24 -5.90 -9.38
C GLN A 105 -9.49 -4.57 -9.48
N GLN A 106 -10.16 -3.46 -9.19
CA GLN A 106 -9.56 -2.13 -9.26
C GLN A 106 -8.38 -1.98 -8.28
N LEU A 107 -8.57 -2.38 -7.01
CA LEU A 107 -7.51 -2.32 -6.01
C LEU A 107 -6.27 -3.12 -6.42
N ILE A 108 -6.47 -4.34 -6.92
CA ILE A 108 -5.38 -5.21 -7.38
C ILE A 108 -4.66 -4.58 -8.58
N ARG A 109 -5.41 -4.03 -9.54
CA ARG A 109 -4.82 -3.34 -10.70
C ARG A 109 -3.97 -2.16 -10.25
N ASP A 110 -4.52 -1.29 -9.41
CA ASP A 110 -3.82 -0.09 -8.96
C ASP A 110 -2.55 -0.48 -8.19
N MET A 111 -2.65 -1.40 -7.23
CA MET A 111 -1.50 -1.89 -6.48
C MET A 111 -0.39 -2.43 -7.40
N LEU A 112 -0.73 -3.26 -8.38
CA LEU A 112 0.26 -3.87 -9.27
C LEU A 112 0.87 -2.84 -10.23
N ARG A 113 0.10 -1.86 -10.71
CA ARG A 113 0.59 -0.81 -11.62
C ARG A 113 1.57 0.15 -10.95
N TYR A 114 1.50 0.31 -9.63
CA TYR A 114 2.50 1.03 -8.84
C TYR A 114 3.76 0.22 -8.53
N ASN A 115 3.84 -1.01 -9.02
CA ASN A 115 4.92 -1.97 -8.78
C ASN A 115 5.22 -2.18 -7.28
N PRO A 116 4.60 -3.19 -6.64
CA PRO A 116 4.80 -3.47 -5.23
C PRO A 116 6.18 -4.10 -4.92
N ARG A 117 7.08 -4.22 -5.91
CA ARG A 117 8.44 -4.70 -5.69
C ARG A 117 9.19 -3.79 -4.72
N PRO A 118 9.90 -4.35 -3.73
CA PRO A 118 10.73 -3.55 -2.85
C PRO A 118 11.81 -2.77 -3.62
N ALA A 119 11.83 -1.44 -3.45
CA ALA A 119 12.67 -0.53 -4.23
C ALA A 119 14.18 -0.80 -4.13
N TYR A 120 14.65 -1.50 -3.09
CA TYR A 120 16.07 -1.83 -2.89
C TYR A 120 16.55 -3.06 -3.66
N GLN A 121 15.63 -3.86 -4.22
CA GLN A 121 16.00 -5.06 -4.99
C GLN A 121 16.40 -4.65 -6.41
N ALA A 122 17.26 -5.43 -7.07
CA ALA A 122 17.49 -5.26 -8.50
C ALA A 122 16.29 -5.81 -9.28
N ALA A 123 16.11 -5.36 -10.53
CA ALA A 123 15.18 -6.02 -11.44
C ALA A 123 15.75 -7.40 -11.79
N ASP A 124 14.97 -8.44 -11.51
CA ASP A 124 15.31 -9.84 -11.80
C ASP A 124 14.08 -10.46 -12.47
N PRO A 125 14.16 -10.79 -13.78
CA PRO A 125 13.03 -11.29 -14.56
C PRO A 125 12.58 -12.69 -14.14
N ASP A 126 13.43 -13.46 -13.45
CA ASP A 126 13.11 -14.80 -12.98
C ASP A 126 12.54 -14.80 -11.56
N ARG A 127 12.69 -13.68 -10.85
CA ARG A 127 12.20 -13.55 -9.49
C ARG A 127 10.67 -13.42 -9.44
N ARG A 128 10.07 -14.34 -8.69
CA ARG A 128 8.65 -14.30 -8.33
C ARG A 128 8.43 -13.47 -7.07
N TYR A 129 7.38 -12.68 -7.10
CA TYR A 129 6.90 -11.88 -5.99
C TYR A 129 5.50 -12.33 -5.59
N GLY A 130 5.16 -12.10 -4.32
CA GLY A 130 3.86 -12.45 -3.76
C GLY A 130 3.40 -11.38 -2.77
N THR A 131 2.10 -11.13 -2.72
CA THR A 131 1.47 -10.23 -1.76
C THR A 131 0.06 -10.71 -1.48
N THR A 132 -0.44 -10.38 -0.29
CA THR A 132 -1.80 -10.72 0.12
C THR A 132 -2.67 -9.48 0.05
N VAL A 133 -3.80 -9.60 -0.65
CA VAL A 133 -4.84 -8.57 -0.71
C VAL A 133 -6.15 -9.24 -0.30
N PHE A 134 -6.73 -8.78 0.82
CA PHE A 134 -7.84 -9.47 1.47
C PHE A 134 -7.50 -10.93 1.82
N HIS A 135 -8.26 -11.87 1.27
CA HIS A 135 -8.07 -13.31 1.42
C HIS A 135 -7.36 -13.92 0.20
N LEU A 136 -6.81 -13.11 -0.71
CA LEU A 136 -6.19 -13.56 -1.94
C LEU A 136 -4.68 -13.37 -1.86
N GLU A 137 -3.93 -14.39 -2.23
CA GLU A 137 -2.50 -14.28 -2.55
C GLU A 137 -2.35 -14.09 -4.06
N ILE A 138 -1.58 -13.08 -4.42
CA ILE A 138 -1.34 -12.67 -5.79
C ILE A 138 0.14 -12.84 -6.05
N GLN A 139 0.47 -13.67 -7.03
CA GLN A 139 1.84 -13.95 -7.45
C GLN A 139 2.11 -13.32 -8.80
N TRP A 140 3.22 -12.62 -8.94
CA TRP A 140 3.59 -11.95 -10.18
C TRP A 140 5.09 -11.99 -10.43
N ARG A 141 5.45 -11.74 -11.69
CA ARG A 141 6.80 -11.39 -12.12
C ARG A 141 6.81 -10.04 -12.80
N GLN A 142 7.95 -9.36 -12.73
CA GLN A 142 8.18 -8.13 -13.46
C GLN A 142 9.09 -8.43 -14.65
N PHE A 143 8.67 -8.01 -15.84
CA PHE A 143 9.50 -8.01 -17.04
C PHE A 143 9.47 -6.61 -17.65
N GLU A 144 10.62 -5.93 -17.65
CA GLU A 144 10.73 -4.53 -18.06
C GLU A 144 9.65 -3.66 -17.38
N ASN A 145 8.75 -3.07 -18.16
CA ASN A 145 7.65 -2.22 -17.72
C ASN A 145 6.30 -2.97 -17.59
N THR A 146 6.32 -4.30 -17.62
CA THR A 146 5.13 -5.15 -17.52
C THR A 146 5.17 -5.96 -16.22
N VAL A 147 4.06 -5.93 -15.48
CA VAL A 147 3.79 -6.85 -14.38
C VAL A 147 2.91 -7.98 -14.90
N ILE A 148 3.45 -9.20 -14.88
CA ILE A 148 2.75 -10.41 -15.33
C ILE A 148 2.24 -11.14 -14.09
N VAL A 149 0.91 -11.14 -13.91
CA VAL A 149 0.25 -11.90 -12.84
C VAL A 149 0.26 -13.38 -13.23
N GLU A 150 0.98 -14.17 -12.45
CA GLU A 150 1.18 -15.59 -12.71
C GLU A 150 0.07 -16.44 -12.09
N ALA A 151 -0.34 -16.10 -10.88
CA ALA A 151 -1.38 -16.83 -10.15
C ALA A 151 -2.13 -15.90 -9.20
N ILE A 152 -3.41 -16.21 -8.99
CA ILE A 152 -4.23 -15.66 -7.93
C ILE A 152 -4.86 -16.87 -7.23
N HIS A 153 -4.72 -16.96 -5.92
CA HIS A 153 -5.29 -18.05 -5.15
C HIS A 153 -5.78 -17.55 -3.80
N ASP A 154 -6.59 -18.36 -3.12
CA ASP A 154 -6.90 -18.08 -1.73
C ASP A 154 -5.61 -18.12 -0.92
N ALA A 155 -5.37 -17.04 -0.17
CA ALA A 155 -4.27 -16.97 0.77
C ALA A 155 -4.47 -18.05 1.85
N PRO A 156 -3.42 -18.75 2.25
CA PRO A 156 -3.51 -19.66 3.38
C PRO A 156 -4.05 -18.89 4.59
N LYS A 157 -5.03 -19.47 5.29
CA LYS A 157 -5.57 -18.86 6.53
C LYS A 157 -4.39 -18.55 7.44
N ILE A 158 -4.09 -17.27 7.64
CA ILE A 158 -3.08 -16.85 8.59
C ILE A 158 -3.61 -17.30 9.96
N SER A 159 -3.08 -18.39 10.48
CA SER A 159 -3.26 -18.73 11.89
C SER A 159 -2.81 -17.51 12.69
N GLN A 160 -3.70 -16.96 13.52
CA GLN A 160 -3.42 -15.82 14.40
C GLN A 160 -2.22 -16.16 15.29
N GLY A 161 -1.03 -15.85 14.82
CA GLY A 161 0.21 -16.33 15.42
C GLY A 161 1.34 -15.41 15.05
N LEU A 162 1.21 -14.13 15.36
CA LEU A 162 2.29 -13.16 15.59
C LEU A 162 1.69 -11.98 16.39
N ARG A 163 1.20 -12.28 17.60
CA ARG A 163 1.26 -11.32 18.70
C ARG A 163 2.63 -11.53 19.37
N ASN A 164 3.33 -10.45 19.66
CA ASN A 164 4.59 -10.32 20.41
C ASN A 164 5.87 -10.22 19.55
N ALA A 165 6.32 -8.97 19.37
CA ALA A 165 7.57 -8.47 19.97
C ALA A 165 7.51 -6.94 20.03
#